data_AF-A0A8C4Z4I8-F1
#
_entry.id   AF-A0A8C4Z4I8-F1
#
_cell.length_a   1.000
_cell.length_b   1.000
_cell.length_c   1.000
_cell.angle_alpha   90.00
_cell.angle_beta   90.00
_cell.angle_gamma   90.00
#
_symmetry.space_group_name_H-M   'P 1'
#
loop_
_entity.id
_entity.type
_entity.pdbx_description
1 polymer ?
#
loop_
_entity_poly.entity_id
_entity_poly.type
_entity_poly.pdbx_seq_one_letter_code
_entity_poly.pdbx_strand_id
1 'polypeptide(L)'
;MTSSPTDGSVSVKTESPTSFKSYSITGNIQQLLRHVKVENLVAGLSGGVVSTMVLHPLDLVKIRFAVSDGLDLRPKYNGIIHCMRSVWQQEGLRGLYQGATPNIWGAGASWGLYFFFYNAIKAYTKEGRQTELSATEHLVSAAEAGILTLTITNPIWVTKTRLILQYNSDPSSKQYKGMVDALIKIYQQEGVRGLYRGYIPGLFGTSHGALQFMAYEELKRDYTKYKNMAPEQKLNPLEYITMAALSKIFAVATTYPYQVVRARLQDQHNKYNGVTDVIRRTWRNEGARGFYKGIGPNVIRVTPACCITFVVYENVSRLLLGQYNSVLT
;
A
#
# COMPACT_ATOMS: atom_id res chain seq x y z
N MET A 1 -48.35 36.19 55.01
CA MET A 1 -48.56 35.49 56.29
C MET A 1 -49.44 34.28 55.97
N THR A 2 -49.09 33.02 56.30
CA THR A 2 -47.88 32.53 57.00
C THR A 2 -47.65 31.03 56.72
N SER A 3 -46.37 30.60 56.76
CA SER A 3 -45.88 29.27 57.16
C SER A 3 -46.45 27.95 56.56
N SER A 4 -45.64 27.32 55.71
CA SER A 4 -45.27 25.87 55.80
C SER A 4 -44.27 25.65 56.97
N PRO A 5 -43.72 24.44 57.26
CA PRO A 5 -43.91 23.09 56.71
C PRO A 5 -44.58 22.13 57.74
N THR A 6 -44.65 20.79 57.67
CA THR A 6 -44.05 19.71 56.83
C THR A 6 -45.18 18.83 56.21
N ASP A 7 -45.08 17.57 55.73
CA ASP A 7 -44.05 16.51 55.60
C ASP A 7 -44.43 15.58 54.40
N GLY A 8 -43.80 14.43 54.05
CA GLY A 8 -42.68 13.69 54.66
C GLY A 8 -42.61 12.19 54.32
N SER A 9 -42.81 11.76 53.07
CA SER A 9 -42.70 10.33 52.68
C SER A 9 -42.03 10.13 51.31
N VAL A 10 -41.02 9.26 51.26
CA VAL A 10 -40.20 9.01 50.05
C VAL A 10 -40.79 7.86 49.23
N SER A 11 -41.37 8.18 48.07
CA SER A 11 -41.79 7.17 47.10
C SER A 11 -40.66 6.86 46.13
N VAL A 12 -39.89 5.79 46.40
CA VAL A 12 -38.82 5.32 45.51
C VAL A 12 -39.41 4.84 44.18
N LYS A 13 -39.25 5.65 43.12
CA LYS A 13 -39.50 5.20 41.75
C LYS A 13 -38.29 4.39 41.28
N THR A 14 -38.51 3.11 41.02
CA THR A 14 -37.54 2.22 40.37
C THR A 14 -37.36 2.66 38.93
N GLU A 15 -36.24 3.33 38.63
CA GLU A 15 -35.86 3.63 37.25
C GLU A 15 -35.51 2.33 36.51
N SER A 16 -36.24 2.05 35.43
CA SER A 16 -35.93 0.93 34.54
C SER A 16 -34.57 1.12 33.87
N PRO A 17 -33.70 0.10 33.82
CA PRO A 17 -32.34 0.27 33.32
C PRO A 17 -32.32 0.70 31.85
N THR A 18 -31.49 1.73 31.60
CA THR A 18 -30.92 2.15 30.32
C THR A 18 -31.26 1.28 29.11
N SER A 19 -32.17 1.76 28.27
CA SER A 19 -32.37 1.24 26.92
C SER A 19 -31.07 1.40 26.12
N PHE A 20 -30.33 0.31 25.99
CA PHE A 20 -29.16 0.24 25.12
C PHE A 20 -29.61 0.51 23.69
N LYS A 21 -29.28 1.70 23.17
CA LYS A 21 -29.34 1.94 21.73
C LYS A 21 -28.40 0.94 21.05
N SER A 22 -28.98 -0.11 20.47
CA SER A 22 -28.26 -1.00 19.57
C SER A 22 -27.88 -0.20 18.33
N TYR A 23 -26.68 0.40 18.34
CA TYR A 23 -26.11 1.09 17.20
C TYR A 23 -26.03 0.08 16.04
N SER A 24 -26.92 0.23 15.05
CA SER A 24 -26.99 -0.67 13.91
C SER A 24 -25.80 -0.43 12.99
N ILE A 25 -24.69 -1.10 13.31
CA ILE A 25 -23.46 -1.16 12.50
C ILE A 25 -23.83 -1.52 11.05
N THR A 26 -24.77 -2.45 10.87
CA THR A 26 -25.35 -2.87 9.59
C THR A 26 -25.98 -1.70 8.81
N GLY A 27 -26.78 -0.85 9.48
CA GLY A 27 -27.42 0.31 8.85
C GLY A 27 -26.41 1.35 8.38
N ASN A 28 -25.43 1.68 9.23
CA ASN A 28 -24.36 2.62 8.88
C ASN A 28 -23.50 2.09 7.71
N ILE A 29 -23.17 0.78 7.70
CA ILE A 29 -22.46 0.14 6.59
C ILE A 29 -23.28 0.22 5.30
N GLN A 30 -24.58 -0.07 5.34
CA GLN A 30 -25.44 -0.03 4.15
C GLN A 30 -25.61 1.40 3.59
N GLN A 31 -25.68 2.40 4.47
CA GLN A 31 -25.76 3.82 4.09
C GLN A 31 -24.42 4.35 3.54
N LEU A 32 -23.28 3.86 4.06
CA LEU A 32 -21.94 4.13 3.52
C LEU A 32 -21.75 3.47 2.14
N LEU A 33 -22.13 2.19 2.00
CA LEU A 33 -22.06 1.46 0.73
C LEU A 33 -22.89 2.12 -0.37
N ARG A 34 -24.04 2.73 -0.03
CA ARG A 34 -24.86 3.51 -0.99
C ARG A 34 -24.15 4.74 -1.58
N HIS A 35 -23.08 5.23 -0.94
CA HIS A 35 -22.22 6.30 -1.47
C HIS A 35 -20.96 5.77 -2.18
N VAL A 36 -20.59 4.51 -1.96
CA VAL A 36 -19.48 3.86 -2.67
C VAL A 36 -20.01 3.33 -4.00
N LYS A 37 -19.70 4.02 -5.10
CA LYS A 37 -19.89 3.51 -6.46
C LYS A 37 -19.08 2.22 -6.65
N VAL A 38 -19.75 1.07 -6.52
CA VAL A 38 -19.13 -0.26 -6.60
C VAL A 38 -18.47 -0.46 -7.96
N GLU A 39 -19.00 0.16 -9.01
CA GLU A 39 -18.46 0.18 -10.36
C GLU A 39 -17.04 0.77 -10.39
N ASN A 40 -16.84 1.89 -9.69
CA ASN A 40 -15.54 2.54 -9.60
C ASN A 40 -14.55 1.74 -8.74
N LEU A 41 -15.04 1.06 -7.70
CA LEU A 41 -14.22 0.17 -6.86
C LEU A 41 -13.75 -1.06 -7.66
N VAL A 42 -14.66 -1.70 -8.40
CA VAL A 42 -14.35 -2.85 -9.27
C VAL A 42 -13.42 -2.44 -10.42
N ALA A 43 -13.67 -1.29 -11.07
CA ALA A 43 -12.80 -0.74 -12.11
C ALA A 43 -11.40 -0.38 -11.60
N GLY A 44 -11.29 0.17 -10.38
CA GLY A 44 -10.02 0.48 -9.73
C GLY A 44 -9.23 -0.78 -9.34
N LEU A 45 -9.91 -1.78 -8.75
CA LEU A 45 -9.29 -3.05 -8.37
C LEU A 45 -8.87 -3.87 -9.60
N SER A 46 -9.71 -3.96 -10.63
CA SER A 46 -9.35 -4.68 -11.88
C SER A 46 -8.17 -4.01 -12.58
N GLY A 47 -8.17 -2.68 -12.70
CA GLY A 47 -7.02 -1.92 -13.24
C GLY A 47 -5.74 -2.15 -12.44
N GLY A 48 -5.83 -2.13 -11.10
CA GLY A 48 -4.72 -2.43 -10.21
C GLY A 48 -4.18 -3.86 -10.37
N VAL A 49 -5.05 -4.87 -10.50
CA VAL A 49 -4.65 -6.27 -10.68
C VAL A 49 -4.03 -6.51 -12.06
N VAL A 50 -4.66 -6.03 -13.15
CA VAL A 50 -4.13 -6.18 -14.51
C VAL A 50 -2.80 -5.46 -14.66
N SER A 51 -2.69 -4.22 -14.18
CA SER A 51 -1.43 -3.47 -14.14
C SER A 51 -0.36 -4.20 -13.33
N THR A 52 -0.72 -4.78 -12.19
CA THR A 52 0.22 -5.56 -11.34
C THR A 52 0.68 -6.85 -12.00
N MET A 53 -0.19 -7.54 -12.76
CA MET A 53 0.17 -8.76 -13.48
C MET A 53 1.12 -8.45 -14.64
N VAL A 54 0.74 -7.56 -15.55
CA VAL A 54 1.56 -7.19 -16.73
C VAL A 54 2.95 -6.69 -16.32
N LEU A 55 3.07 -6.01 -15.18
CA LEU A 55 4.30 -5.39 -14.72
C LEU A 55 4.99 -6.16 -13.58
N HIS A 56 4.53 -7.36 -13.23
CA HIS A 56 5.17 -8.19 -12.20
C HIS A 56 6.64 -8.52 -12.48
N PRO A 57 7.07 -8.78 -13.74
CA PRO A 57 8.48 -9.00 -14.04
C PRO A 57 9.38 -7.82 -13.63
N LEU A 58 8.89 -6.57 -13.71
CA LEU A 58 9.64 -5.39 -13.25
C LEU A 58 9.68 -5.26 -11.72
N ASP A 59 8.62 -5.67 -11.01
CA ASP A 59 8.62 -5.81 -9.54
C ASP A 59 9.67 -6.82 -9.07
N LEU A 60 9.78 -7.95 -9.77
CA LEU A 60 10.76 -9.00 -9.49
C LEU A 60 12.19 -8.50 -9.71
N VAL A 61 12.47 -7.85 -10.86
CA VAL A 61 13.81 -7.29 -11.12
C VAL A 61 14.15 -6.19 -10.11
N LYS A 62 13.20 -5.30 -9.77
CA LYS A 62 13.39 -4.27 -8.73
C LYS A 62 13.89 -4.88 -7.41
N ILE A 63 13.21 -5.91 -6.92
CA ILE A 63 13.51 -6.51 -5.61
C ILE A 63 14.80 -7.33 -5.66
N ARG A 64 15.03 -8.14 -6.72
CA ARG A 64 16.31 -8.86 -6.92
C ARG A 64 17.50 -7.89 -7.02
N PHE A 65 17.31 -6.68 -7.57
CA PHE A 65 18.35 -5.65 -7.66
C PHE A 65 18.57 -4.93 -6.32
N ALA A 66 17.52 -4.51 -5.63
CA ALA A 66 17.62 -3.81 -4.34
C ALA A 66 18.38 -4.63 -3.28
N VAL A 67 18.18 -5.95 -3.28
CA VAL A 67 18.82 -6.89 -2.34
C VAL A 67 20.21 -7.34 -2.81
N SER A 68 20.58 -7.11 -4.07
CA SER A 68 21.92 -7.44 -4.58
C SER A 68 22.99 -6.54 -3.92
N ASP A 69 23.62 -7.05 -2.87
CA ASP A 69 24.70 -6.42 -2.09
C ASP A 69 26.11 -6.67 -2.66
N GLY A 70 26.20 -7.28 -3.86
CA GLY A 70 27.46 -7.57 -4.56
C GLY A 70 28.15 -8.87 -4.13
N LEU A 71 27.68 -9.51 -3.06
CA LEU A 71 28.19 -10.80 -2.58
C LEU A 71 27.79 -11.94 -3.52
N ASP A 72 28.62 -12.98 -3.61
CA ASP A 72 28.41 -14.17 -4.44
C ASP A 72 27.30 -15.13 -3.93
N LEU A 73 26.56 -14.70 -2.90
CA LEU A 73 25.38 -15.41 -2.36
C LEU A 73 24.19 -15.42 -3.33
N ARG A 74 24.18 -14.59 -4.38
CA ARG A 74 23.04 -14.41 -5.31
C ARG A 74 23.53 -14.14 -6.74
N PRO A 75 22.77 -14.51 -7.80
CA PRO A 75 23.18 -14.27 -9.18
C PRO A 75 23.43 -12.78 -9.47
N LYS A 76 24.55 -12.48 -10.14
CA LYS A 76 24.91 -11.13 -10.58
C LYS A 76 24.30 -10.88 -11.97
N TYR A 77 23.67 -9.72 -12.17
CA TYR A 77 22.93 -9.39 -13.39
C TYR A 77 23.44 -8.09 -14.01
N ASN A 78 23.82 -8.11 -15.29
CA ASN A 78 24.40 -6.95 -15.99
C ASN A 78 23.36 -5.93 -16.49
N GLY A 79 22.07 -6.13 -16.21
CA GLY A 79 21.01 -5.21 -16.61
C GLY A 79 19.60 -5.82 -16.47
N ILE A 80 18.57 -5.00 -16.71
CA ILE A 80 17.15 -5.40 -16.55
C ILE A 80 16.80 -6.56 -17.49
N ILE A 81 17.14 -6.43 -18.78
CA ILE A 81 16.88 -7.44 -19.80
C ILE A 81 17.66 -8.73 -19.50
N HIS A 82 18.92 -8.62 -19.07
CA HIS A 82 19.72 -9.78 -18.65
C HIS A 82 19.06 -10.50 -17.47
N CYS A 83 18.57 -9.77 -16.46
CA CYS A 83 17.87 -10.35 -15.32
C CYS A 83 16.62 -11.13 -15.78
N MET A 84 15.72 -10.49 -16.55
CA MET A 84 14.49 -11.14 -17.03
C MET A 84 14.80 -12.37 -17.91
N ARG A 85 15.83 -12.30 -18.77
CA ARG A 85 16.27 -13.42 -19.60
C ARG A 85 16.84 -14.56 -18.77
N SER A 86 17.70 -14.29 -17.78
CA SER A 86 18.22 -15.31 -16.86
C SER A 86 17.09 -16.00 -16.09
N VAL A 87 16.14 -15.25 -15.52
CA VAL A 87 14.99 -15.84 -14.81
C VAL A 87 14.13 -16.67 -15.75
N TRP A 88 13.88 -16.21 -16.97
CA TRP A 88 13.15 -17.00 -17.97
C TRP A 88 13.86 -18.30 -18.33
N GLN A 89 15.18 -18.28 -18.48
CA GLN A 89 15.98 -19.47 -18.83
C GLN A 89 16.16 -20.44 -17.65
N GLN A 90 16.15 -19.96 -16.40
CA GLN A 90 16.39 -20.77 -15.20
C GLN A 90 15.10 -21.24 -14.50
N GLU A 91 14.05 -20.41 -14.50
CA GLU A 91 12.83 -20.60 -13.70
C GLU A 91 11.54 -20.55 -14.56
N GLY A 92 11.67 -20.22 -15.85
CA GLY A 92 10.55 -20.09 -16.79
C GLY A 92 9.59 -18.94 -16.47
N LEU A 93 8.40 -19.01 -17.08
CA LEU A 93 7.29 -18.09 -16.81
C LEU A 93 6.89 -18.07 -15.33
N ARG A 94 7.00 -19.21 -14.62
CA ARG A 94 6.69 -19.32 -13.19
C ARG A 94 7.65 -18.50 -12.31
N GLY A 95 8.93 -18.42 -12.68
CA GLY A 95 9.91 -17.54 -12.03
C GLY A 95 9.56 -16.06 -12.17
N LEU A 96 9.25 -15.59 -13.39
CA LEU A 96 8.90 -14.19 -13.64
C LEU A 96 7.66 -13.69 -12.86
N TYR A 97 6.78 -14.60 -12.44
CA TYR A 97 5.57 -14.32 -11.64
C TYR A 97 5.69 -14.78 -10.18
N GLN A 98 6.88 -15.18 -9.73
CA GLN A 98 7.11 -15.68 -8.38
C GLN A 98 6.91 -14.54 -7.36
N GLY A 99 5.93 -14.68 -6.47
CA GLY A 99 5.51 -13.61 -5.56
C GLY A 99 4.34 -12.74 -6.06
N ALA A 100 3.71 -13.07 -7.20
CA ALA A 100 2.49 -12.38 -7.66
C ALA A 100 1.31 -12.52 -6.68
N THR A 101 1.08 -13.72 -6.12
CA THR A 101 -0.01 -13.98 -5.16
C THR A 101 0.02 -13.06 -3.93
N PRO A 102 1.11 -12.98 -3.13
CA PRO A 102 1.18 -12.04 -2.01
C PRO A 102 1.22 -10.57 -2.46
N ASN A 103 1.58 -10.25 -3.72
CA ASN A 103 1.46 -8.90 -4.23
C ASN A 103 -0.01 -8.48 -4.38
N ILE A 104 -0.83 -9.33 -5.00
CA ILE A 104 -2.26 -9.08 -5.21
C ILE A 104 -3.02 -9.08 -3.88
N TRP A 105 -2.83 -10.14 -3.08
CA TRP A 105 -3.46 -10.25 -1.75
C TRP A 105 -2.99 -9.14 -0.81
N GLY A 106 -1.68 -8.84 -0.78
CA GLY A 106 -1.12 -7.79 0.05
C GLY A 106 -1.60 -6.40 -0.35
N ALA A 107 -1.69 -6.09 -1.65
CA ALA A 107 -2.22 -4.81 -2.13
C ALA A 107 -3.72 -4.65 -1.84
N GLY A 108 -4.54 -5.66 -2.13
CA GLY A 108 -5.98 -5.64 -1.85
C GLY A 108 -6.29 -5.49 -0.36
N ALA A 109 -5.64 -6.30 0.48
CA ALA A 109 -5.76 -6.19 1.93
C ALA A 109 -5.25 -4.84 2.46
N SER A 110 -4.16 -4.30 1.92
CA SER A 110 -3.64 -2.98 2.34
C SER A 110 -4.64 -1.87 2.06
N TRP A 111 -5.24 -1.81 0.87
CA TRP A 111 -6.24 -0.78 0.55
C TRP A 111 -7.53 -0.95 1.37
N GLY A 112 -8.04 -2.17 1.50
CA GLY A 112 -9.25 -2.45 2.29
C GLY A 112 -9.08 -2.08 3.77
N LEU A 113 -7.99 -2.52 4.40
CA LEU A 113 -7.68 -2.19 5.79
C LEU A 113 -7.38 -0.71 5.98
N TYR A 114 -6.67 -0.06 5.05
CA TYR A 114 -6.39 1.37 5.12
C TYR A 114 -7.68 2.20 5.12
N PHE A 115 -8.59 1.96 4.17
CA PHE A 115 -9.87 2.68 4.16
C PHE A 115 -10.76 2.33 5.36
N PHE A 116 -10.74 1.08 5.84
CA PHE A 116 -11.45 0.68 7.06
C PHE A 116 -10.95 1.46 8.29
N PHE A 117 -9.64 1.41 8.58
CA PHE A 117 -9.07 2.11 9.74
C PHE A 117 -9.16 3.63 9.58
N TYR A 118 -8.88 4.18 8.40
CA TYR A 118 -8.97 5.62 8.16
C TYR A 118 -10.40 6.14 8.39
N ASN A 119 -11.42 5.45 7.89
CA ASN A 119 -12.81 5.84 8.11
C ASN A 119 -13.25 5.63 9.56
N ALA A 120 -12.80 4.57 10.24
CA ALA A 120 -13.10 4.34 11.66
C ALA A 120 -12.49 5.42 12.57
N ILE A 121 -11.20 5.73 12.37
CA ILE A 121 -10.51 6.80 13.11
C ILE A 121 -11.14 8.16 12.78
N LYS A 122 -11.41 8.45 11.49
CA LYS A 122 -12.08 9.70 11.08
C LYS A 122 -13.48 9.85 11.66
N ALA A 123 -14.24 8.76 11.79
CA ALA A 123 -15.56 8.79 12.43
C ALA A 123 -15.45 9.07 13.93
N TYR A 124 -14.56 8.38 14.63
CA TYR A 124 -14.31 8.56 16.06
C TYR A 124 -13.83 9.99 16.39
N THR A 125 -12.85 10.52 15.64
CA THR A 125 -12.34 11.89 15.86
C THR A 125 -13.35 12.99 15.52
N LYS A 126 -14.38 12.68 14.71
CA LYS A 126 -15.51 13.60 14.42
C LYS A 126 -16.70 13.39 15.36
N GLU A 127 -16.72 12.33 16.17
CA GLU A 127 -17.83 12.06 17.09
C GLU A 127 -17.98 13.21 18.11
N GLY A 128 -19.21 13.69 18.29
CA GLY A 128 -19.51 14.85 19.13
C GLY A 128 -19.11 16.23 18.57
N ARG A 129 -18.52 16.33 17.36
CA ARG A 129 -18.07 17.60 16.78
C ARG A 129 -18.92 18.04 15.59
N GLN A 130 -19.25 19.34 15.51
CA GLN A 130 -19.88 19.95 14.33
C GLN A 130 -18.87 20.55 13.33
N THR A 131 -17.63 20.79 13.74
CA THR A 131 -16.57 21.28 12.85
C THR A 131 -16.04 20.18 11.95
N GLU A 132 -15.64 20.52 10.72
CA GLU A 132 -14.78 19.62 9.93
C GLU A 132 -13.40 19.48 10.57
N LEU A 133 -12.71 18.39 10.23
CA LEU A 133 -11.40 18.05 10.79
C LEU A 133 -10.29 18.90 10.16
N SER A 134 -9.28 19.25 10.96
CA SER A 134 -8.08 19.95 10.50
C SER A 134 -7.26 19.07 9.54
N ALA A 135 -6.50 19.70 8.64
CA ALA A 135 -5.50 19.03 7.81
C ALA A 135 -4.50 18.22 8.65
N THR A 136 -4.15 18.71 9.86
CA THR A 136 -3.29 17.97 10.81
C THR A 136 -3.95 16.70 11.33
N GLU A 137 -5.24 16.75 11.68
CA GLU A 137 -6.01 15.60 12.14
C GLU A 137 -6.21 14.56 11.03
N HIS A 138 -6.39 15.01 9.78
CA HIS A 138 -6.40 14.13 8.62
C HIS A 138 -5.05 13.43 8.37
N LEU A 139 -3.93 14.13 8.57
CA LEU A 139 -2.59 13.53 8.46
C LEU A 139 -2.31 12.52 9.58
N VAL A 140 -2.69 12.82 10.83
CA VAL A 140 -2.57 11.88 11.96
C VAL A 140 -3.44 10.64 11.72
N SER A 141 -4.72 10.82 11.36
CA SER A 141 -5.64 9.71 11.06
C SER A 141 -5.13 8.81 9.93
N ALA A 142 -4.51 9.40 8.89
CA ALA A 142 -3.89 8.66 7.79
C ALA A 142 -2.62 7.91 8.21
N ALA A 143 -1.80 8.50 9.08
CA ALA A 143 -0.61 7.86 9.63
C ALA A 143 -0.99 6.64 10.50
N GLU A 144 -1.93 6.80 11.43
CA GLU A 144 -2.44 5.73 12.31
C GLU A 144 -3.07 4.59 11.50
N ALA A 145 -3.95 4.90 10.54
CA ALA A 145 -4.52 3.90 9.63
C ALA A 145 -3.43 3.16 8.84
N GLY A 146 -2.39 3.86 8.39
CA GLY A 146 -1.23 3.28 7.73
C GLY A 146 -0.41 2.34 8.64
N ILE A 147 -0.23 2.69 9.91
CA ILE A 147 0.48 1.88 10.92
C ILE A 147 -0.30 0.59 11.23
N LEU A 148 -1.61 0.69 11.48
CA LEU A 148 -2.48 -0.48 11.72
C LEU A 148 -2.51 -1.41 10.50
N THR A 149 -2.63 -0.82 9.30
CA THR A 149 -2.57 -1.56 8.02
C THR A 149 -1.22 -2.26 7.83
N LEU A 150 -0.10 -1.60 8.12
CA LEU A 150 1.23 -2.21 8.03
C LEU A 150 1.39 -3.33 9.06
N THR A 151 0.83 -3.17 10.26
CA THR A 151 0.89 -4.18 11.34
C THR A 151 0.24 -5.49 10.90
N ILE A 152 -0.88 -5.44 10.17
CA ILE A 152 -1.54 -6.65 9.65
C ILE A 152 -0.87 -7.16 8.37
N THR A 153 -0.40 -6.28 7.48
CA THR A 153 0.08 -6.67 6.14
C THR A 153 1.58 -6.98 6.03
N ASN A 154 2.44 -6.57 6.98
CA ASN A 154 3.88 -6.84 6.91
C ASN A 154 4.25 -8.32 6.71
N PRO A 155 3.59 -9.31 7.35
CA PRO A 155 3.84 -10.73 7.08
C PRO A 155 3.68 -11.12 5.59
N ILE A 156 2.70 -10.52 4.90
CA ILE A 156 2.46 -10.72 3.46
C ILE A 156 3.60 -10.07 2.65
N TRP A 157 4.07 -8.88 3.05
CA TRP A 157 5.18 -8.20 2.39
C TRP A 157 6.53 -8.94 2.56
N VAL A 158 6.83 -9.48 3.75
CA VAL A 158 8.00 -10.37 3.95
C VAL A 158 7.90 -11.58 3.01
N THR A 159 6.71 -12.19 2.95
CA THR A 159 6.44 -13.35 2.10
C THR A 159 6.61 -13.05 0.61
N LYS A 160 6.14 -11.88 0.12
CA LYS A 160 6.42 -11.41 -1.26
C LYS A 160 7.92 -11.34 -1.51
N THR A 161 8.66 -10.66 -0.64
CA THR A 161 10.11 -10.45 -0.82
C THR A 161 10.87 -11.78 -0.82
N ARG A 162 10.60 -12.68 0.12
CA ARG A 162 11.27 -14.00 0.19
C ARG A 162 10.95 -14.91 -0.98
N LEU A 163 9.70 -14.93 -1.45
CA LEU A 163 9.34 -15.68 -2.66
C LEU A 163 10.09 -15.13 -3.89
N ILE A 164 10.16 -13.81 -4.09
CA ILE A 164 10.88 -13.22 -5.22
C ILE A 164 12.39 -13.54 -5.21
N LEU A 165 12.99 -13.67 -4.02
CA LEU A 165 14.41 -13.94 -3.83
C LEU A 165 14.80 -15.43 -3.84
N GLN A 166 13.85 -16.36 -3.97
CA GLN A 166 14.16 -17.79 -4.12
C GLN A 166 14.62 -18.08 -5.57
N TYR A 167 15.92 -18.25 -5.77
CA TYR A 167 16.55 -18.46 -7.09
C TYR A 167 16.53 -19.92 -7.60
N ASN A 168 16.17 -20.88 -6.75
CA ASN A 168 16.31 -22.31 -7.07
C ASN A 168 15.31 -22.77 -8.15
N SER A 169 15.84 -23.34 -9.23
CA SER A 169 15.07 -23.94 -10.33
C SER A 169 14.34 -25.21 -9.92
N ASP A 170 15.08 -26.18 -9.33
CA ASP A 170 14.57 -27.51 -8.98
C ASP A 170 13.46 -27.42 -7.90
N PRO A 171 12.22 -27.88 -8.19
CA PRO A 171 11.11 -27.95 -7.24
C PRO A 171 11.43 -28.66 -5.91
N SER A 172 12.34 -29.63 -5.90
CA SER A 172 12.75 -30.35 -4.67
C SER A 172 13.47 -29.42 -3.68
N SER A 173 14.27 -28.49 -4.23
CA SER A 173 15.14 -27.57 -3.50
C SER A 173 14.47 -26.22 -3.17
N LYS A 174 13.17 -26.05 -3.47
CA LYS A 174 12.43 -24.81 -3.17
C LYS A 174 12.03 -24.76 -1.70
N GLN A 175 12.67 -23.86 -0.96
CA GLN A 175 12.36 -23.55 0.43
C GLN A 175 10.87 -23.22 0.64
N TYR A 176 10.22 -22.58 -0.34
CA TYR A 176 8.77 -22.30 -0.32
C TYR A 176 8.04 -22.76 -1.58
N LYS A 177 6.92 -23.46 -1.35
CA LYS A 177 5.96 -23.91 -2.37
C LYS A 177 4.93 -22.82 -2.74
N GLY A 178 4.71 -21.84 -1.87
CA GLY A 178 3.73 -20.76 -2.09
C GLY A 178 3.58 -19.84 -0.88
N MET A 179 2.62 -18.91 -0.92
CA MET A 179 2.42 -17.88 0.12
C MET A 179 2.11 -18.46 1.51
N VAL A 180 1.20 -19.43 1.61
CA VAL A 180 0.80 -20.01 2.91
C VAL A 180 1.94 -20.85 3.51
N ASP A 181 2.58 -21.69 2.69
CA ASP A 181 3.77 -22.47 3.07
C ASP A 181 4.93 -21.56 3.53
N ALA A 182 5.12 -20.41 2.88
CA ALA A 182 6.09 -19.41 3.32
C ALA A 182 5.72 -18.76 4.66
N LEU A 183 4.48 -18.30 4.85
CA LEU A 183 4.03 -17.72 6.13
C LEU A 183 4.22 -18.70 7.30
N ILE A 184 3.83 -19.97 7.11
CA ILE A 184 3.97 -21.03 8.11
C ILE A 184 5.46 -21.31 8.42
N LYS A 185 6.29 -21.48 7.39
CA LYS A 185 7.73 -21.76 7.58
C LYS A 185 8.47 -20.58 8.22
N ILE A 186 8.19 -19.34 7.84
CA ILE A 186 8.80 -18.16 8.46
C ILE A 186 8.41 -18.08 9.94
N TYR A 187 7.15 -18.36 10.28
CA TYR A 187 6.71 -18.43 11.68
C TYR A 187 7.38 -19.58 12.45
N GLN A 188 7.49 -20.78 11.87
CA GLN A 188 8.13 -21.92 12.52
C GLN A 188 9.66 -21.77 12.70
N GLN A 189 10.34 -21.10 11.75
CA GLN A 189 11.81 -21.00 11.73
C GLN A 189 12.35 -19.71 12.37
N GLU A 190 11.57 -18.62 12.39
CA GLU A 190 12.00 -17.30 12.90
C GLU A 190 10.99 -16.64 13.86
N GLY A 191 9.86 -17.31 14.14
CA GLY A 191 8.78 -16.77 14.97
C GLY A 191 8.15 -15.50 14.41
N VAL A 192 7.47 -14.76 15.29
CA VAL A 192 6.89 -13.45 14.98
C VAL A 192 7.97 -12.46 14.47
N ARG A 193 9.20 -12.54 14.99
CA ARG A 193 10.31 -11.66 14.57
C ARG A 193 10.64 -11.81 13.06
N GLY A 194 10.49 -13.00 12.49
CA GLY A 194 10.62 -13.24 11.04
C GLY A 194 9.55 -12.49 10.23
N LEU A 195 8.28 -12.58 10.65
CA LEU A 195 7.14 -11.97 9.97
C LEU A 195 7.11 -10.42 10.05
N TYR A 196 7.76 -9.84 11.07
CA TYR A 196 7.89 -8.39 11.26
C TYR A 196 9.23 -7.80 10.82
N ARG A 197 10.06 -8.58 10.09
CA ARG A 197 11.26 -8.02 9.44
C ARG A 197 10.91 -6.88 8.48
N GLY A 198 11.70 -5.82 8.53
CA GLY A 198 11.48 -4.61 7.73
C GLY A 198 10.28 -3.75 8.16
N TYR A 199 9.66 -3.99 9.32
CA TYR A 199 8.55 -3.18 9.83
C TYR A 199 8.94 -1.71 10.05
N ILE A 200 10.04 -1.44 10.78
CA ILE A 200 10.48 -0.06 11.08
C ILE A 200 10.76 0.76 9.79
N PRO A 201 11.54 0.29 8.79
CA PRO A 201 11.63 0.98 7.50
C PRO A 201 10.30 1.02 6.73
N GLY A 202 9.40 0.07 6.96
CA GLY A 202 8.04 0.08 6.41
C GLY A 202 7.16 1.22 6.92
N LEU A 203 7.39 1.71 8.15
CA LEU A 203 6.69 2.88 8.70
C LEU A 203 6.96 4.14 7.88
N PHE A 204 8.19 4.33 7.41
CA PHE A 204 8.54 5.41 6.46
C PHE A 204 7.87 5.24 5.08
N GLY A 205 7.16 4.14 4.84
CA GLY A 205 6.31 3.96 3.68
C GLY A 205 4.98 4.70 3.73
N THR A 206 4.47 5.06 4.91
CA THR A 206 3.20 5.83 5.01
C THR A 206 3.36 7.24 4.44
N SER A 207 4.53 7.87 4.62
CA SER A 207 4.82 9.20 4.07
C SER A 207 4.99 9.23 2.55
N HIS A 208 5.12 8.09 1.87
CA HIS A 208 5.23 8.04 0.40
C HIS A 208 4.01 8.68 -0.29
N GLY A 209 2.81 8.43 0.22
CA GLY A 209 1.58 9.05 -0.30
C GLY A 209 1.55 10.57 -0.07
N ALA A 210 1.96 11.03 1.11
CA ALA A 210 2.03 12.46 1.43
C ALA A 210 3.07 13.20 0.56
N LEU A 211 4.25 12.61 0.35
CA LEU A 211 5.29 13.15 -0.54
C LEU A 211 4.84 13.20 -2.00
N GLN A 212 4.09 12.19 -2.47
CA GLN A 212 3.50 12.21 -3.82
C GLN A 212 2.43 13.31 -3.93
N PHE A 213 1.55 13.43 -2.94
CA PHE A 213 0.45 14.40 -2.96
C PHE A 213 0.97 15.85 -2.92
N MET A 214 1.87 16.17 -1.99
CA MET A 214 2.52 17.48 -1.91
C MET A 214 3.22 17.86 -3.23
N ALA A 215 4.04 16.96 -3.79
CA ALA A 215 4.71 17.22 -5.07
C ALA A 215 3.72 17.36 -6.24
N TYR A 216 2.59 16.66 -6.21
CA TYR A 216 1.53 16.80 -7.22
C TYR A 216 0.83 18.17 -7.11
N GLU A 217 0.52 18.63 -5.89
CA GLU A 217 -0.10 19.94 -5.68
C GLU A 217 0.83 21.10 -6.05
N GLU A 218 2.12 21.04 -5.72
CA GLU A 218 3.08 22.08 -6.12
C GLU A 218 3.27 22.13 -7.64
N LEU A 219 3.48 20.97 -8.29
CA LEU A 219 3.58 20.88 -9.75
C LEU A 219 2.31 21.40 -10.44
N LYS A 220 1.11 21.05 -9.93
CA LYS A 220 -0.16 21.56 -10.45
C LYS A 220 -0.25 23.08 -10.27
N ARG A 221 0.00 23.59 -9.05
CA ARG A 221 -0.08 25.01 -8.69
C ARG A 221 0.77 25.85 -9.62
N ASP A 222 2.02 25.45 -9.82
CA ASP A 222 2.99 26.26 -10.56
C ASP A 222 2.81 26.11 -12.09
N TYR A 223 2.28 24.98 -12.56
CA TYR A 223 1.79 24.83 -13.94
C TYR A 223 0.56 25.72 -14.25
N THR A 224 -0.42 25.75 -13.35
CA THR A 224 -1.62 26.60 -13.47
C THR A 224 -1.25 28.08 -13.51
N LYS A 225 -0.30 28.53 -12.67
CA LYS A 225 0.29 29.88 -12.74
C LYS A 225 0.95 30.14 -14.09
N TYR A 226 1.84 29.25 -14.55
CA TYR A 226 2.58 29.42 -15.81
C TYR A 226 1.66 29.58 -17.03
N LYS A 227 0.54 28.83 -17.07
CA LYS A 227 -0.48 28.97 -18.13
C LYS A 227 -1.51 30.08 -17.91
N ASN A 228 -1.44 30.85 -16.81
CA ASN A 228 -2.47 31.82 -16.39
C ASN A 228 -3.90 31.22 -16.38
N MET A 229 -4.01 29.93 -16.00
CA MET A 229 -5.30 29.22 -15.96
C MET A 229 -6.06 29.53 -14.66
N ALA A 230 -7.39 29.55 -14.74
CA ALA A 230 -8.23 29.67 -13.54
C ALA A 230 -8.04 28.44 -12.62
N PRO A 231 -8.05 28.59 -11.28
CA PRO A 231 -7.80 27.47 -10.34
C PRO A 231 -8.75 26.27 -10.50
N GLU A 232 -9.96 26.51 -11.00
CA GLU A 232 -11.02 25.52 -11.21
C GLU A 232 -10.91 24.80 -12.57
N GLN A 233 -10.07 25.30 -13.49
CA GLN A 233 -9.94 24.75 -14.82
C GLN A 233 -9.30 23.35 -14.76
N LYS A 234 -10.05 22.34 -15.22
CA LYS A 234 -9.60 20.95 -15.23
C LYS A 234 -8.48 20.77 -16.27
N LEU A 235 -7.35 20.21 -15.82
CA LEU A 235 -6.24 19.81 -16.68
C LEU A 235 -6.70 18.80 -17.74
N ASN A 236 -6.06 18.85 -18.91
CA ASN A 236 -6.18 17.80 -19.92
C ASN A 236 -5.70 16.45 -19.32
N PRO A 237 -6.34 15.30 -19.63
CA PRO A 237 -5.88 13.98 -19.17
C PRO A 237 -4.37 13.72 -19.35
N LEU A 238 -3.74 14.23 -20.42
CA LEU A 238 -2.30 14.11 -20.64
C LEU A 238 -1.50 14.94 -19.61
N GLU A 239 -1.92 16.17 -19.32
CA GLU A 239 -1.33 17.04 -18.30
C GLU A 239 -1.50 16.46 -16.89
N TYR A 240 -2.66 15.86 -16.60
CA TYR A 240 -2.90 15.14 -15.36
C TYR A 240 -1.93 13.95 -15.20
N ILE A 241 -1.75 13.15 -16.27
CA ILE A 241 -0.84 12.00 -16.27
C ILE A 241 0.62 12.42 -16.11
N THR A 242 1.08 13.51 -16.75
CA THR A 242 2.48 13.97 -16.59
C THR A 242 2.75 14.48 -15.17
N MET A 243 1.86 15.28 -14.57
CA MET A 243 2.02 15.73 -13.19
C MET A 243 1.94 14.57 -12.19
N ALA A 244 1.04 13.60 -12.41
CA ALA A 244 0.95 12.38 -11.60
C ALA A 244 2.17 11.45 -11.75
N ALA A 245 2.82 11.42 -12.93
CA ALA A 245 4.06 10.67 -13.14
C ALA A 245 5.27 11.35 -12.49
N LEU A 246 5.44 12.66 -12.67
CA LEU A 246 6.56 13.43 -12.11
C LEU A 246 6.55 13.44 -10.58
N SER A 247 5.42 13.77 -9.95
CA SER A 247 5.24 13.73 -8.49
C SER A 247 5.53 12.34 -7.90
N LYS A 248 5.11 11.28 -8.60
CA LYS A 248 5.36 9.89 -8.21
C LYS A 248 6.82 9.47 -8.39
N ILE A 249 7.52 9.97 -9.42
CA ILE A 249 8.97 9.77 -9.59
C ILE A 249 9.76 10.49 -8.48
N PHE A 250 9.38 11.73 -8.14
CA PHE A 250 9.95 12.47 -7.01
C PHE A 250 9.75 11.72 -5.69
N ALA A 251 8.51 11.33 -5.36
CA ALA A 251 8.21 10.58 -4.14
C ALA A 251 8.95 9.23 -4.11
N VAL A 252 9.04 8.53 -5.25
CA VAL A 252 9.87 7.32 -5.41
C VAL A 252 11.34 7.58 -5.11
N ALA A 253 11.93 8.65 -5.64
CA ALA A 253 13.35 8.96 -5.44
C ALA A 253 13.65 9.27 -3.96
N THR A 254 12.89 10.20 -3.37
CA THR A 254 13.02 10.60 -1.96
C THR A 254 12.82 9.42 -0.99
N THR A 255 11.93 8.48 -1.33
CA THR A 255 11.67 7.29 -0.48
C THR A 255 12.51 6.06 -0.81
N TYR A 256 13.30 6.06 -1.88
CA TYR A 256 13.98 4.85 -2.34
C TYR A 256 14.96 4.23 -1.32
N PRO A 257 15.73 5.01 -0.53
CA PRO A 257 16.66 4.45 0.46
C PRO A 257 15.97 3.55 1.50
N TYR A 258 14.79 3.91 2.01
CA TYR A 258 14.07 3.02 2.95
C TYR A 258 13.63 1.73 2.25
N GLN A 259 13.22 1.80 0.98
CA GLN A 259 12.72 0.62 0.24
C GLN A 259 13.82 -0.43 0.07
N VAL A 260 15.06 0.00 -0.22
CA VAL A 260 16.24 -0.88 -0.26
C VAL A 260 16.53 -1.48 1.11
N VAL A 261 16.57 -0.67 2.17
CA VAL A 261 16.83 -1.15 3.53
C VAL A 261 15.74 -2.13 3.99
N ARG A 262 14.46 -1.88 3.66
CA ARG A 262 13.34 -2.80 3.93
C ARG A 262 13.52 -4.12 3.19
N ALA A 263 13.81 -4.10 1.89
CA ALA A 263 13.99 -5.31 1.09
C ALA A 263 15.15 -6.17 1.61
N ARG A 264 16.28 -5.54 2.00
CA ARG A 264 17.45 -6.23 2.57
C ARG A 264 17.18 -6.84 3.95
N LEU A 265 16.39 -6.19 4.80
CA LEU A 265 15.94 -6.81 6.07
C LEU A 265 15.03 -8.02 5.84
N GLN A 266 14.23 -8.01 4.77
CA GLN A 266 13.27 -9.07 4.46
C GLN A 266 13.90 -10.26 3.70
N ASP A 267 15.13 -10.11 3.18
CA ASP A 267 15.94 -11.21 2.68
C ASP A 267 16.15 -12.29 3.76
N GLN A 268 16.38 -13.50 3.28
CA GLN A 268 16.65 -14.71 4.06
C GLN A 268 18.10 -15.18 3.92
N HIS A 269 18.77 -14.84 2.81
CA HIS A 269 20.12 -15.31 2.50
C HIS A 269 21.19 -14.53 3.27
N ASN A 270 20.92 -13.27 3.61
CA ASN A 270 21.78 -12.43 4.44
C ASN A 270 21.13 -12.16 5.82
N LYS A 271 21.91 -12.28 6.90
CA LYS A 271 21.48 -12.01 8.28
C LYS A 271 22.05 -10.66 8.74
N TYR A 272 21.16 -9.69 8.88
CA TYR A 272 21.45 -8.37 9.44
C TYR A 272 20.84 -8.23 10.84
N ASN A 273 21.57 -7.58 11.74
CA ASN A 273 21.18 -7.43 13.15
C ASN A 273 20.23 -6.24 13.41
N GLY A 274 19.88 -5.46 12.38
CA GLY A 274 18.94 -4.35 12.49
C GLY A 274 19.02 -3.36 11.34
N VAL A 275 18.18 -2.32 11.40
CA VAL A 275 18.13 -1.24 10.39
C VAL A 275 19.49 -0.53 10.24
N THR A 276 20.13 -0.22 11.36
CA THR A 276 21.45 0.43 11.44
C THR A 276 22.56 -0.42 10.84
N ASP A 277 22.50 -1.73 11.02
CA ASP A 277 23.46 -2.69 10.44
C ASP A 277 23.32 -2.77 8.90
N VAL A 278 22.09 -2.82 8.37
CA VAL A 278 21.86 -2.73 6.92
C VAL A 278 22.40 -1.41 6.36
N ILE A 279 22.11 -0.28 7.00
CA ILE A 279 22.59 1.05 6.56
C ILE A 279 24.12 1.08 6.58
N ARG A 280 24.76 0.65 7.68
CA ARG A 280 26.23 0.65 7.84
C ARG A 280 26.92 -0.25 6.82
N ARG A 281 26.44 -1.48 6.60
CA ARG A 281 27.01 -2.41 5.60
C ARG A 281 26.77 -1.91 4.18
N THR A 282 25.59 -1.40 3.85
CA THR A 282 25.29 -0.84 2.52
C THR A 282 26.19 0.35 2.21
N TRP A 283 26.36 1.28 3.15
CA TRP A 283 27.26 2.43 2.98
C TRP A 283 28.72 1.99 2.83
N ARG A 284 29.21 1.07 3.67
CA ARG A 284 30.62 0.60 3.62
C ARG A 284 30.95 -0.17 2.34
N ASN A 285 30.01 -0.97 1.82
CA ASN A 285 30.28 -1.88 0.72
C ASN A 285 29.91 -1.29 -0.66
N GLU A 286 28.96 -0.36 -0.72
CA GLU A 286 28.33 0.11 -1.97
C GLU A 286 28.14 1.64 -2.03
N GLY A 287 28.48 2.36 -0.96
CA GLY A 287 28.27 3.81 -0.83
C GLY A 287 26.81 4.23 -1.02
N ALA A 288 26.62 5.50 -1.41
CA ALA A 288 25.30 6.06 -1.70
C ALA A 288 24.54 5.29 -2.80
N ARG A 289 25.24 4.71 -3.79
CA ARG A 289 24.63 3.99 -4.91
C ARG A 289 23.90 2.71 -4.47
N GLY A 290 24.34 2.05 -3.39
CA GLY A 290 23.66 0.89 -2.82
C GLY A 290 22.19 1.16 -2.48
N PHE A 291 21.90 2.34 -1.91
CA PHE A 291 20.56 2.78 -1.49
C PHE A 291 19.60 3.08 -2.65
N TYR A 292 20.07 3.07 -3.90
CA TYR A 292 19.26 3.32 -5.10
C TYR A 292 19.21 2.10 -6.06
N LYS A 293 19.76 0.95 -5.67
CA LYS A 293 19.72 -0.27 -6.50
C LYS A 293 18.29 -0.70 -6.82
N GLY A 294 18.00 -0.88 -8.11
CA GLY A 294 16.67 -1.24 -8.62
C GLY A 294 15.74 -0.06 -8.93
N ILE A 295 16.17 1.20 -8.77
CA ILE A 295 15.32 2.36 -9.08
C ILE A 295 14.92 2.43 -10.56
N GLY A 296 15.82 2.03 -11.49
CA GLY A 296 15.55 1.97 -12.93
C GLY A 296 14.30 1.15 -13.29
N PRO A 297 14.25 -0.16 -12.95
CA PRO A 297 13.03 -0.97 -13.07
C PRO A 297 11.78 -0.30 -12.48
N ASN A 298 11.90 0.33 -11.30
CA ASN A 298 10.76 0.98 -10.65
C ASN A 298 10.25 2.21 -11.41
N VAL A 299 11.14 3.07 -11.92
CA VAL A 299 10.77 4.26 -12.72
C VAL A 299 10.17 3.84 -14.06
N ILE A 300 10.79 2.88 -14.76
CA ILE A 300 10.25 2.30 -16.00
C ILE A 300 8.84 1.72 -15.78
N ARG A 301 8.55 1.18 -14.59
CA ARG A 301 7.23 0.67 -14.22
C ARG A 301 6.16 1.76 -14.03
N VAL A 302 6.53 3.02 -13.71
CA VAL A 302 5.55 4.05 -13.30
C VAL A 302 4.58 4.40 -14.43
N THR A 303 5.08 4.82 -15.59
CA THR A 303 4.22 5.32 -16.68
C THR A 303 3.32 4.21 -17.26
N PRO A 304 3.83 3.01 -17.61
CA PRO A 304 2.98 1.90 -18.06
C PRO A 304 1.93 1.50 -17.01
N ALA A 305 2.27 1.53 -15.71
CA ALA A 305 1.30 1.21 -14.66
C ALA A 305 0.13 2.21 -14.63
N CYS A 306 0.43 3.50 -14.76
CA CYS A 306 -0.61 4.52 -14.83
C CYS A 306 -1.49 4.35 -16.08
N CYS A 307 -0.88 4.14 -17.27
CA CYS A 307 -1.62 3.96 -18.52
C CYS A 307 -2.51 2.70 -18.50
N ILE A 308 -1.99 1.55 -18.06
CA ILE A 308 -2.77 0.29 -17.98
C ILE A 308 -3.91 0.44 -16.97
N THR A 309 -3.65 1.01 -15.79
CA THR A 309 -4.69 1.22 -14.77
C THR A 309 -5.80 2.14 -15.30
N PHE A 310 -5.45 3.23 -16.00
CA PHE A 310 -6.41 4.15 -16.60
C PHE A 310 -7.26 3.48 -17.68
N VAL A 311 -6.63 2.79 -18.65
CA VAL A 311 -7.34 2.13 -19.75
C VAL A 311 -8.27 1.02 -19.25
N VAL A 312 -7.83 0.21 -18.28
CA VAL A 312 -8.71 -0.82 -17.69
C VAL A 312 -9.83 -0.19 -16.87
N TYR A 313 -9.54 0.88 -16.10
CA TYR A 313 -10.57 1.61 -15.35
C TYR A 313 -11.65 2.18 -16.28
N GLU A 314 -11.27 2.84 -17.38
CA GLU A 314 -12.25 3.37 -18.35
C GLU A 314 -13.12 2.28 -18.95
N ASN A 315 -12.53 1.17 -19.40
CA ASN A 315 -13.28 0.10 -20.05
C ASN A 315 -14.21 -0.62 -19.06
N VAL A 316 -13.75 -0.94 -17.85
CA VAL A 316 -14.59 -1.61 -16.84
C VAL A 316 -15.67 -0.67 -16.31
N SER A 317 -15.37 0.62 -16.12
CA SER A 317 -16.38 1.63 -15.74
C SER A 317 -17.44 1.81 -16.82
N ARG A 318 -17.05 1.88 -18.12
CA ARG A 318 -18.01 1.93 -19.25
C ARG A 318 -18.88 0.68 -19.34
N LEU A 319 -18.32 -0.52 -19.15
CA LEU A 319 -19.08 -1.77 -19.17
C LEU A 319 -20.12 -1.83 -18.04
N LEU A 320 -19.72 -1.53 -16.80
CA LEU A 320 -20.62 -1.60 -15.65
C LEU A 320 -21.72 -0.51 -15.68
N LEU A 321 -21.38 0.71 -16.10
CA LEU A 321 -22.37 1.79 -16.26
C LEU A 321 -23.30 1.55 -17.47
N GLY A 322 -22.79 0.95 -18.55
CA GLY A 322 -23.61 0.52 -19.70
C GLY A 322 -24.60 -0.58 -19.33
N GLN A 323 -24.18 -1.53 -18.50
CA GLN A 323 -25.07 -2.55 -17.93
C GLN A 323 -26.12 -1.95 -17.00
N TYR A 324 -25.76 -0.97 -16.15
CA TYR A 324 -26.72 -0.31 -15.26
C TYR A 324 -27.86 0.38 -16.02
N ASN A 325 -27.54 1.10 -17.10
CA ASN A 325 -28.56 1.77 -17.92
C ASN A 325 -29.45 0.79 -18.71
N SER A 326 -28.91 -0.35 -19.15
CA SER A 326 -29.65 -1.36 -19.93
C SER A 326 -30.47 -2.34 -19.08
N VAL A 327 -30.42 -2.23 -17.75
CA VAL A 327 -31.32 -2.91 -16.80
C VAL A 327 -32.45 -1.98 -16.30
N LEU A 328 -32.42 -0.70 -16.68
CA LEU A 328 -33.42 0.33 -16.34
C LEU A 328 -34.25 0.79 -17.55
N THR A 329 -34.24 0.02 -18.64
CA THR A 329 -35.04 0.24 -19.87
C THR A 329 -35.79 -1.03 -20.21
#